data_AF-A0A3R6QT19-F1
#
_entry.id   AF-A0A3R6QT19-F1
#
_cell.length_a   1.000
_cell.length_b   1.000
_cell.length_c   1.000
_cell.angle_alpha   90.00
_cell.angle_beta   90.00
_cell.angle_gamma   90.00
#
_symmetry.space_group_name_H-M   'P 1'
#
loop_
_entity.id
_entity.type
_entity.pdbx_description
1 polymer ?
#
loop_
_entity_poly.entity_id
_entity_poly.type
_entity_poly.pdbx_seq_one_letter_code
_entity_poly.pdbx_strand_id
1 'polypeptide(L)'
;MESLKLSGGQIYELVANGVQENGDEINFVFIPDSSKTFEQVEAEFTSESNTEKIYVLDSANEVMRSIVGYTQYKGMKKEPGYSVGTDEDGNEKAVTVLIVTMSKPDLQQKYADLQSAVDMLILDQLGA
;
A
#
# COMPACT_ATOMS: atom_id res chain seq x y z
N MET A 1 17.18 2.10 -8.84
CA MET A 1 16.33 1.77 -7.69
C MET A 1 14.93 1.54 -8.23
N GLU A 2 14.20 0.58 -7.65
CA GLU A 2 12.83 0.26 -8.08
C GLU A 2 11.87 1.33 -7.56
N SER A 3 10.69 1.44 -8.17
CA SER A 3 9.64 2.36 -7.72
C SER A 3 8.29 1.66 -7.57
N LEU A 4 7.53 2.06 -6.56
CA LEU A 4 6.14 1.71 -6.39
C LEU A 4 5.28 2.72 -7.15
N LYS A 5 4.35 2.25 -7.97
CA LYS A 5 3.35 3.11 -8.65
C LYS A 5 1.94 2.68 -8.30
N LEU A 6 1.17 3.60 -7.72
CA LEU A 6 -0.25 3.45 -7.46
C LEU A 6 -1.06 3.67 -8.75
N SER A 7 -2.28 3.13 -8.81
CA SER A 7 -3.19 3.32 -9.95
C SER A 7 -3.63 4.78 -10.11
N GLY A 8 -3.64 5.54 -9.01
CA GLY A 8 -3.85 7.00 -9.03
C GLY A 8 -2.70 7.80 -9.66
N GLY A 9 -1.62 7.13 -10.07
CA GLY A 9 -0.47 7.73 -10.77
C GLY A 9 0.66 8.19 -9.85
N GLN A 10 0.50 8.07 -8.53
CA GLN A 10 1.55 8.42 -7.57
C GLN A 10 2.68 7.39 -7.60
N ILE A 11 3.91 7.88 -7.53
CA ILE A 11 5.12 7.07 -7.62
C ILE A 11 6.00 7.33 -6.40
N TYR A 12 6.50 6.26 -5.80
CA TYR A 12 7.36 6.28 -4.62
C TYR A 12 8.61 5.45 -4.87
N GLU A 13 9.77 5.94 -4.47
CA GLU A 13 11.02 5.18 -4.57
C GLU A 13 11.04 4.06 -3.54
N LEU A 14 11.19 2.81 -3.99
CA LEU A 14 11.32 1.66 -3.11
C LEU A 14 12.75 1.54 -2.60
N VAL A 15 12.89 1.17 -1.32
CA VAL A 15 14.18 0.68 -0.82
C VAL A 15 14.47 -0.72 -1.37
N ALA A 16 15.71 -1.19 -1.22
CA ALA A 16 16.06 -2.56 -1.57
C ALA A 16 15.17 -3.56 -0.80
N ASN A 17 14.56 -4.52 -1.51
CA ASN A 17 13.55 -5.43 -0.95
C ASN A 17 12.36 -4.69 -0.28
N GLY A 18 11.97 -3.54 -0.85
CA GLY A 18 10.88 -2.72 -0.33
C GLY A 18 9.49 -3.33 -0.49
N VAL A 19 9.34 -4.41 -1.26
CA VAL A 19 8.10 -5.18 -1.36
C VAL A 19 8.26 -6.48 -0.58
N GLN A 20 7.47 -6.66 0.48
CA GLN A 20 7.59 -7.80 1.39
C GLN A 20 6.23 -8.47 1.56
N GLU A 21 6.06 -9.64 0.96
CA GLU A 21 4.84 -10.45 1.08
C GLU A 21 4.92 -11.41 2.26
N ASN A 22 3.92 -11.35 3.14
CA ASN A 22 3.80 -12.17 4.34
C ASN A 22 2.44 -12.89 4.33
N GLY A 23 2.22 -13.75 3.34
CA GLY A 23 0.98 -14.50 3.16
C GLY A 23 -0.19 -13.61 2.72
N ASP A 24 -1.07 -13.25 3.65
CA ASP A 24 -2.24 -12.41 3.37
C ASP A 24 -1.99 -10.92 3.55
N GLU A 25 -0.80 -10.56 4.03
CA GLU A 25 -0.34 -9.18 4.14
C GLU A 25 0.82 -8.89 3.19
N ILE A 26 0.96 -7.62 2.83
CA ILE A 26 2.10 -7.09 2.09
C ILE A 26 2.54 -5.78 2.71
N ASN A 27 3.85 -5.61 2.85
CA ASN A 27 4.45 -4.34 3.25
C ASN A 27 5.14 -3.68 2.06
N PHE A 28 4.90 -2.39 1.91
CA PHE A 28 5.63 -1.50 1.01
C PHE A 28 6.51 -0.57 1.83
N VAL A 29 7.83 -0.66 1.64
CA VAL A 29 8.83 0.18 2.28
C VAL A 29 9.42 1.11 1.23
N PHE A 30 9.16 2.40 1.37
CA PHE A 30 9.52 3.40 0.38
C PHE A 30 9.95 4.72 1.01
N ILE A 31 10.69 5.51 0.25
CA ILE A 31 11.11 6.84 0.64
C ILE A 31 9.93 7.79 0.39
N PRO A 32 9.47 8.55 1.40
CA PRO A 32 8.38 9.49 1.22
C PRO A 32 8.77 10.64 0.29
N ASP A 33 7.80 11.12 -0.47
CA ASP A 33 7.91 12.38 -1.21
C ASP A 33 8.06 13.55 -0.21
N SER A 34 9.14 14.32 -0.34
CA SER A 34 9.46 15.44 0.55
C SER A 34 8.44 16.59 0.49
N SER A 35 7.63 16.63 -0.57
CA SER A 35 6.55 17.62 -0.75
C SER A 35 5.24 17.24 -0.05
N LYS A 36 5.11 16.00 0.44
CA LYS A 36 3.89 15.49 1.06
C LYS A 36 4.03 15.27 2.57
N THR A 37 2.95 15.51 3.30
CA THR A 37 2.86 15.10 4.71
C THR A 37 2.60 13.60 4.83
N PHE A 38 2.75 13.07 6.04
CA PHE A 38 2.43 11.67 6.33
C PHE A 38 0.98 11.35 5.97
N GLU A 39 0.04 12.20 6.40
CA GLU A 39 -1.40 12.03 6.22
C GLU A 39 -1.79 12.11 4.73
N GLN A 40 -1.11 12.94 3.95
CA GLN A 40 -1.32 13.02 2.50
C GLN A 40 -0.90 11.74 1.80
N VAL A 41 0.25 11.17 2.17
CA VAL A 41 0.67 9.86 1.65
C VAL A 41 -0.30 8.78 2.11
N GLU A 42 -0.70 8.79 3.38
CA GLU A 42 -1.63 7.79 3.94
C GLU A 42 -2.96 7.76 3.19
N ALA A 43 -3.52 8.94 2.89
CA ALA A 43 -4.77 9.09 2.15
C ALA A 43 -4.72 8.44 0.76
N GLU A 44 -3.55 8.35 0.15
CA GLU A 44 -3.40 7.72 -1.16
C GLU A 44 -3.48 6.20 -1.11
N PHE A 45 -3.08 5.58 0.01
CA PHE A 45 -3.15 4.12 0.22
C PHE A 45 -4.48 3.66 0.82
N THR A 46 -5.24 4.56 1.44
CA THR A 46 -6.59 4.25 1.94
C THR A 46 -7.66 4.30 0.86
N SER A 47 -7.37 4.91 -0.30
CA SER A 47 -8.24 4.90 -1.47
C SER A 47 -8.15 3.58 -2.23
N GLU A 48 -9.24 2.81 -2.27
CA GLU A 48 -9.29 1.54 -3.01
C GLU A 48 -8.99 1.71 -4.50
N SER A 49 -9.43 2.81 -5.13
CA SER A 49 -9.14 3.08 -6.55
C SER A 49 -7.65 3.32 -6.84
N ASN A 50 -6.88 3.77 -5.84
CA ASN A 50 -5.43 3.94 -6.00
C ASN A 50 -4.67 2.63 -5.79
N THR A 51 -5.23 1.70 -5.01
CA THR A 51 -4.56 0.48 -4.56
C THR A 51 -5.12 -0.81 -5.15
N GLU A 52 -6.18 -0.73 -5.98
CA GLU A 52 -6.75 -1.87 -6.72
C GLU A 52 -5.69 -2.65 -7.51
N LYS A 53 -4.70 -1.91 -8.02
CA LYS A 53 -3.53 -2.43 -8.70
C LYS A 53 -2.34 -1.53 -8.41
N ILE A 54 -1.27 -2.15 -7.97
CA ILE A 54 -0.01 -1.50 -7.66
C ILE A 54 1.05 -2.07 -8.58
N TYR A 55 1.92 -1.22 -9.11
CA TYR A 55 3.00 -1.62 -10.02
C TYR A 55 4.35 -1.42 -9.36
N VAL A 56 5.27 -2.34 -9.63
CA VAL A 56 6.70 -2.16 -9.35
C VAL A 56 7.36 -1.84 -10.68
N LEU A 57 8.05 -0.70 -10.71
CA LEU A 57 8.79 -0.21 -11.86
C LEU A 57 10.28 -0.41 -11.64
N ASP A 58 11.01 -0.67 -12.72
CA ASP A 58 12.47 -0.62 -12.71
C ASP A 58 13.01 0.82 -12.75
N SER A 59 14.33 0.96 -12.84
CA SER A 59 15.00 2.25 -12.98
C SER A 59 14.75 2.98 -14.31
N ALA A 60 14.22 2.29 -15.32
CA ALA A 60 13.82 2.87 -16.60
C ALA A 60 12.33 3.25 -16.62
N ASN A 61 11.62 3.12 -15.48
CA ASN A 61 10.17 3.28 -15.35
C ASN A 61 9.35 2.23 -16.13
N GLU A 62 9.96 1.11 -16.49
CA GLU A 62 9.26 -0.02 -17.10
C GLU A 62 8.62 -0.88 -16.02
N VAL A 63 7.41 -1.38 -16.28
CA VAL A 63 6.68 -2.23 -15.33
C VAL A 63 7.36 -3.59 -15.25
N MET A 64 7.95 -3.92 -14.10
CA MET A 64 8.51 -5.24 -13.83
C MET A 64 7.46 -6.21 -13.27
N ARG A 65 6.56 -5.69 -12.44
CA ARG A 65 5.58 -6.50 -11.69
C ARG A 65 4.30 -5.72 -11.43
N SER A 66 3.17 -6.41 -11.43
CA SER A 66 1.92 -5.89 -10.87
C SER A 66 1.49 -6.70 -9.65
N ILE A 67 0.99 -6.01 -8.63
CA ILE A 67 0.47 -6.55 -7.38
C ILE A 67 -1.02 -6.21 -7.33
N VAL A 68 -1.84 -7.23 -7.15
CA VAL A 68 -3.31 -7.14 -7.09
C VAL A 68 -3.82 -7.97 -5.92
N GLY A 69 -5.01 -7.63 -5.44
CA GLY A 69 -5.69 -8.37 -4.38
C GLY A 69 -5.38 -7.92 -2.96
N TYR A 70 -4.36 -7.10 -2.73
CA TYR A 70 -4.07 -6.48 -1.43
C TYR A 70 -4.75 -5.12 -1.32
N THR A 71 -6.08 -5.09 -1.24
CA THR A 71 -6.86 -3.84 -1.30
C THR A 71 -7.23 -3.26 0.07
N GLN A 72 -7.05 -4.02 1.16
CA GLN A 72 -7.43 -3.57 2.49
C GLN A 72 -6.24 -2.95 3.22
N TYR A 73 -6.29 -1.64 3.44
CA TYR A 73 -5.33 -0.90 4.27
C TYR A 73 -5.35 -1.41 5.72
N LYS A 74 -4.17 -1.64 6.30
CA LYS A 74 -4.00 -2.06 7.71
C LYS A 74 -3.28 -1.04 8.56
N GLY A 75 -2.44 -0.21 7.96
CA GLY A 75 -1.73 0.84 8.67
C GLY A 75 -0.50 1.33 7.91
N MET A 76 0.04 2.44 8.39
CA MET A 76 1.27 3.03 7.91
C MET A 76 2.11 3.48 9.10
N LYS A 77 3.43 3.30 9.04
CA LYS A 77 4.36 3.83 10.03
C LYS A 77 5.50 4.57 9.35
N LYS A 78 6.03 5.57 10.05
CA LYS A 78 7.25 6.28 9.67
C LYS A 78 8.41 5.70 10.47
N GLU A 79 9.47 5.30 9.78
CA GLU A 79 10.66 4.73 10.39
C GLU A 79 11.88 5.58 10.04
N PRO A 80 12.38 6.41 10.97
CA PRO A 80 13.61 7.15 10.78
C PRO A 80 14.82 6.23 10.99
N GLY A 81 15.93 6.52 10.30
CA GLY A 81 17.17 5.78 10.49
C GLY A 81 17.22 4.42 9.79
N TYR A 82 16.37 4.21 8.77
CA TYR A 82 16.34 2.97 8.01
C TYR A 82 17.59 2.83 7.15
N SER A 83 18.35 1.76 7.37
CA SER A 83 19.59 1.48 6.63
C SER A 83 19.27 1.04 5.21
N VAL A 84 19.71 1.83 4.21
CA VAL A 84 19.59 1.51 2.78
C VAL A 84 20.91 1.07 2.16
N GLY A 85 21.90 0.75 2.99
CA GLY A 85 23.22 0.30 2.58
C GLY A 85 24.34 1.17 3.15
N THR A 86 25.47 1.19 2.47
CA THR A 86 26.70 1.85 2.91
C THR A 86 27.13 2.87 1.86
N ASP A 87 27.62 4.03 2.28
CA ASP A 87 28.21 5.03 1.37
C ASP A 87 29.61 4.63 0.89
N GLU A 88 30.21 5.45 0.03
CA GLU A 88 31.56 5.21 -0.54
C GLU A 88 32.66 5.19 0.53
N ASP A 89 32.41 5.80 1.70
CA ASP A 89 33.32 5.88 2.84
C ASP A 89 33.11 4.75 3.86
N GLY A 90 32.16 3.84 3.62
CA GLY A 90 31.87 2.73 4.51
C GLY A 90 30.92 3.06 5.67
N ASN A 91 30.27 4.22 5.66
CA ASN A 91 29.28 4.60 6.67
C ASN A 91 27.87 4.14 6.28
N GLU A 92 27.06 3.79 7.27
CA GLU A 92 25.67 3.41 7.04
C GLU A 92 24.85 4.59 6.50
N LYS A 93 24.26 4.41 5.32
CA LYS A 93 23.33 5.37 4.74
C LYS A 93 21.95 5.13 5.33
N ALA A 94 21.62 5.94 6.34
CA ALA A 94 20.33 5.91 6.99
C ALA A 94 19.38 6.96 6.39
N VAL A 95 18.16 6.56 6.05
CA VAL A 95 17.11 7.44 5.53
C VAL A 95 15.82 7.29 6.35
N THR A 96 14.85 8.19 6.12
CA THR A 96 13.51 8.01 6.68
C THR A 96 12.63 7.33 5.64
N VAL A 97 11.95 6.25 6.03
CA VAL A 97 11.02 5.52 5.15
C VAL A 97 9.61 5.54 5.71
N LEU A 98 8.64 5.31 4.83
CA LEU A 98 7.29 4.90 5.19
C LEU A 98 7.11 3.42 4.91
N ILE A 99 6.44 2.75 5.83
CA ILE A 99 6.07 1.34 5.72
C ILE A 99 4.56 1.27 5.73
N VAL A 100 3.96 0.92 4.59
CA VAL A 100 2.52 0.71 4.46
C VAL A 100 2.24 -0.77 4.48
N THR A 101 1.30 -1.20 5.33
CA THR A 101 0.79 -2.56 5.38
C THR A 101 -0.57 -2.62 4.73
N MET A 102 -0.70 -3.51 3.76
CA MET A 102 -1.96 -3.85 3.11
C MET A 102 -2.24 -5.34 3.25
N SER A 103 -3.50 -5.73 3.10
CA SER A 103 -3.93 -7.12 3.21
C SER A 103 -4.95 -7.46 2.14
N LYS A 104 -5.12 -8.75 1.90
CA LYS A 104 -6.25 -9.23 1.10
C LYS A 104 -7.56 -8.93 1.83
N PRO A 105 -8.63 -8.56 1.10
CA PRO A 105 -9.93 -8.33 1.72
C PRO A 105 -10.44 -9.62 2.36
N ASP A 106 -11.05 -9.50 3.53
CA ASP A 106 -11.80 -10.61 4.14
C ASP A 106 -13.10 -10.84 3.37
N LEU A 107 -13.09 -11.85 2.49
CA LEU A 107 -14.25 -12.19 1.69
C LEU A 107 -15.43 -12.68 2.55
N GLN A 108 -15.19 -13.35 3.68
CA GLN A 108 -16.27 -13.80 4.55
C GLN A 108 -17.01 -12.61 5.17
N GLN A 109 -16.25 -11.61 5.62
CA GLN A 109 -16.84 -10.38 6.13
C GLN A 109 -17.62 -9.65 5.02
N LYS A 110 -17.07 -9.52 3.81
CA LYS A 110 -17.78 -8.88 2.69
C LYS A 110 -19.10 -9.57 2.35
N TYR A 111 -19.17 -10.91 2.40
CA TYR A 111 -20.42 -11.63 2.19
C TYR A 111 -21.43 -11.37 3.31
N ALA A 112 -20.99 -11.33 4.56
CA ALA A 112 -21.86 -11.05 5.72
C ALA A 112 -22.45 -9.64 5.67
N ASP A 113 -21.64 -8.64 5.30
CA ASP A 113 -22.07 -7.25 5.14
C ASP A 113 -23.09 -7.13 3.99
N LEU A 114 -22.83 -7.81 2.87
CA LEU A 114 -23.74 -7.82 1.72
C LEU A 114 -25.08 -8.49 2.07
N GLN A 115 -25.03 -9.61 2.79
CA GLN A 115 -26.23 -10.30 3.26
C GLN A 115 -27.06 -9.40 4.18
N SER A 116 -26.41 -8.72 5.12
CA SER A 116 -27.07 -7.78 6.03
C SER A 116 -27.74 -6.61 5.28
N ALA A 117 -27.09 -6.08 4.24
CA ALA A 117 -27.65 -5.03 3.40
C ALA A 117 -28.87 -5.51 2.59
N VAL A 118 -28.83 -6.74 2.06
CA VAL A 118 -29.95 -7.35 1.35
C VAL A 118 -31.14 -7.57 2.30
N ASP A 119 -30.90 -8.09 3.50
CA ASP A 119 -31.95 -8.32 4.50
C ASP A 119 -32.63 -7.01 4.91
N MET A 120 -31.86 -5.92 5.07
CA MET A 120 -32.40 -4.59 5.35
C MET A 120 -33.29 -4.05 4.22
N LEU A 121 -32.87 -4.24 2.96
CA LEU A 121 -33.68 -3.84 1.80
C LEU A 121 -34.99 -4.63 1.71
N ILE A 122 -34.98 -5.91 2.07
CA ILE A 122 -36.18 -6.75 2.10
C ILE A 122 -37.14 -6.25 3.18
N LEU A 123 -36.65 -5.90 4.37
CA LEU A 123 -37.45 -5.36 5.47
C LEU A 123 -38.10 -4.02 5.10
N ASP A 124 -37.36 -3.12 4.47
CA ASP A 124 -37.85 -1.81 4.03
C ASP A 124 -38.94 -1.94 2.94
N GLN A 125 -38.81 -2.91 2.03
CA GLN A 125 -39.85 -3.19 1.02
C GLN A 125 -41.09 -3.88 1.58
N LEU A 126 -40.97 -4.60 2.70
CA LEU A 126 -42.10 -5.26 3.37
C LEU A 126 -42.87 -4.32 4.31
N GLY A 127 -42.45 -3.06 4.44
CA GLY A 127 -43.18 -2.03 5.20
C GLY A 127 -43.16 -2.22 6.72
N ALA A 128 -42.08 -2.78 7.25
CA ALA A 128 -41.80 -2.83 8.69
C ALA A 128 -41.01 -1.59 9.16
#